data_AF-A0A2A3F5W3-F1
#
_entry.id   AF-A0A2A3F5W3-F1
#
_cell.length_a   1.000
_cell.length_b   1.000
_cell.length_c   1.000
_cell.angle_alpha   90.00
_cell.angle_beta   90.00
_cell.angle_gamma   90.00
#
_symmetry.space_group_name_H-M   'P 1'
#
loop_
_entity.id
_entity.type
_entity.pdbx_description
1 polymer ?
#
loop_
_entity_poly.entity_id
_entity_poly.type
_entity_poly.pdbx_seq_one_letter_code
_entity_poly.pdbx_strand_id
1 'polypeptide(L)'
;MGKRTNVIDHVVFIYRKENLDAAQAELSAALGITDWDGPTEFERFGIIQVQSVSAGVELLAPTGDHGFIADHLKEHGEGFFALIYGVENLDKAVRETRARGIEPVLDGDGSPLVIDSMVGGADGGLAHPTWAGKVTVYKEVPLQPVAGLNLYLGEIEAVGN
;
A
#
# COMPACT_ATOMS: atom_id res chain seq x y z
N MET A 1 -7.55 -7.46 13.81
CA MET A 1 -8.47 -6.49 13.19
C MET A 1 -9.42 -7.25 12.28
N GLY A 2 -10.71 -6.89 12.24
CA GLY A 2 -11.66 -7.49 11.30
C GLY A 2 -11.22 -7.32 9.85
N LYS A 3 -11.61 -8.23 8.95
CA LYS A 3 -11.49 -8.02 7.50
C LYS A 3 -12.20 -6.71 7.14
N ARG A 4 -11.49 -5.73 6.59
CA ARG A 4 -12.06 -4.44 6.18
C ARG A 4 -12.55 -4.54 4.75
N THR A 5 -13.82 -4.90 4.57
CA THR A 5 -14.45 -5.01 3.25
C THR A 5 -15.48 -3.91 3.03
N ASN A 6 -15.57 -3.43 1.80
CA ASN A 6 -16.48 -2.36 1.37
C ASN A 6 -16.28 -1.03 2.14
N VAL A 7 -15.04 -0.73 2.48
CA VAL A 7 -14.62 0.50 3.16
C VAL A 7 -13.26 0.96 2.63
N ILE A 8 -12.91 2.21 2.89
CA ILE A 8 -11.51 2.64 2.77
C ILE A 8 -10.71 1.84 3.78
N ASP A 9 -9.76 1.05 3.30
CA ASP A 9 -8.89 0.24 4.14
C ASP A 9 -7.79 1.14 4.70
N HIS A 10 -6.90 1.63 3.85
CA HIS A 10 -5.86 2.55 4.28
C HIS A 10 -5.55 3.60 3.23
N VAL A 11 -4.77 4.59 3.66
CA VAL A 11 -4.21 5.64 2.81
C VAL A 11 -2.70 5.56 2.83
N VAL A 12 -2.11 5.83 1.67
CA VAL A 12 -0.67 5.87 1.48
C VAL A 12 -0.25 7.33 1.31
N PHE A 13 0.76 7.73 2.07
CA PHE A 13 1.44 9.00 1.91
C PHE A 13 2.87 8.75 1.45
N ILE A 14 3.41 9.68 0.67
CA ILE A 14 4.80 9.64 0.23
C ILE A 14 5.57 10.84 0.78
N TYR A 15 6.80 10.57 1.19
CA TYR A 15 7.73 11.57 1.72
C TYR A 15 9.11 11.36 1.12
N ARG A 16 9.91 12.42 1.10
CA ARG A 16 11.35 12.29 0.90
C ARG A 16 11.92 11.46 2.05
N LYS A 17 12.98 10.72 1.76
CA LYS A 17 13.61 9.82 2.74
C LYS A 17 14.04 10.56 4.00
N GLU A 18 14.56 11.77 3.87
CA GLU A 18 14.98 12.63 4.98
C GLU A 18 13.82 13.14 5.86
N ASN A 19 12.59 13.11 5.36
CA ASN A 19 11.40 13.61 6.05
C ASN A 19 10.51 12.50 6.62
N LEU A 20 10.76 11.24 6.28
CA LEU A 20 9.90 10.10 6.65
C LEU A 20 9.70 9.98 8.17
N ASP A 21 10.78 10.05 8.95
CA ASP A 21 10.73 9.95 10.41
C ASP A 21 9.95 11.11 11.05
N ALA A 22 10.11 12.32 10.52
CA ALA A 22 9.39 13.50 11.00
C ALA A 22 7.89 13.38 10.69
N ALA A 23 7.53 12.94 9.48
CA ALA A 23 6.15 12.70 9.08
C ALA A 23 5.49 11.61 9.93
N GLN A 24 6.19 10.50 10.20
CA GLN A 24 5.72 9.44 11.09
C GLN A 24 5.45 9.99 12.49
N ALA A 25 6.36 10.79 13.05
CA ALA A 25 6.19 11.38 14.38
C ALA A 25 4.99 12.35 14.43
N GLU A 26 4.83 13.20 13.41
CA GLU A 26 3.70 14.13 13.33
C GLU A 26 2.36 13.40 13.22
N LEU A 27 2.25 12.39 12.36
CA LEU A 27 1.04 11.57 12.23
C LEU A 27 0.76 10.76 13.50
N SER A 28 1.79 10.26 14.17
CA SER A 28 1.65 9.59 15.47
C SER A 28 1.03 10.54 16.50
N ALA A 29 1.54 11.77 16.58
CA ALA A 29 1.04 12.77 17.52
C ALA A 29 -0.39 13.24 17.18
N ALA A 30 -0.68 13.45 15.89
CA ALA A 30 -1.96 13.96 15.44
C ALA A 30 -3.10 12.92 15.55
N LEU A 31 -2.80 11.65 15.25
CA LEU A 31 -3.80 10.59 15.12
C LEU A 31 -3.77 9.58 16.28
N GLY A 32 -2.78 9.67 17.17
CA GLY A 32 -2.61 8.74 18.29
C GLY A 32 -2.13 7.35 17.86
N ILE A 33 -1.42 7.24 16.73
CA ILE A 33 -0.90 5.97 16.23
C ILE A 33 0.33 5.56 17.05
N THR A 34 0.33 4.33 17.56
CA THR A 34 1.39 3.82 18.44
C THR A 34 2.00 2.50 17.99
N ASP A 35 1.50 1.92 16.91
CA ASP A 35 1.76 0.53 16.50
C ASP A 35 2.28 0.44 15.06
N TRP A 36 3.24 1.29 14.72
CA TRP A 36 3.91 1.24 13.42
C TRP A 36 4.77 -0.02 13.26
N ASP A 37 4.69 -0.62 12.09
CA ASP A 37 5.62 -1.59 11.53
C ASP A 37 6.62 -0.88 10.59
N GLY A 38 7.82 -1.44 10.45
CA GLY A 38 8.93 -0.82 9.71
C GLY A 38 9.77 0.17 10.54
N PRO A 39 10.65 0.96 9.90
CA PRO A 39 10.85 1.03 8.44
C PRO A 39 11.40 -0.28 7.86
N THR A 40 10.94 -0.64 6.67
CA THR A 40 11.48 -1.76 5.90
C THR A 40 11.74 -1.33 4.46
N GLU A 41 12.90 -1.70 3.95
CA GLU A 41 13.28 -1.44 2.57
C GLU A 41 12.77 -2.56 1.64
N PHE A 42 12.05 -2.15 0.60
CA PHE A 42 11.52 -3.01 -0.44
C PHE A 42 12.34 -2.78 -1.70
N GLU A 43 13.50 -3.46 -1.79
CA GLU A 43 14.45 -3.29 -2.90
C GLU A 43 13.79 -3.45 -4.28
N ARG A 44 12.85 -4.40 -4.42
CA ARG A 44 12.09 -4.63 -5.66
C ARG A 44 11.37 -3.38 -6.16
N PHE A 45 10.87 -2.55 -5.24
CA PHE A 45 10.12 -1.34 -5.55
C PHE A 45 10.96 -0.06 -5.38
N GLY A 46 12.17 -0.16 -4.81
CA GLY A 46 13.02 0.99 -4.51
C GLY A 46 12.41 1.93 -3.48
N ILE A 47 11.75 1.39 -2.45
CA ILE A 47 11.05 2.17 -1.42
C ILE A 47 11.42 1.72 0.00
N ILE A 48 11.26 2.63 0.96
CA ILE A 48 11.17 2.38 2.38
C ILE A 48 9.70 2.53 2.74
N GLN A 49 9.15 1.56 3.47
CA GLN A 49 7.77 1.59 3.94
C GLN A 49 7.72 1.56 5.47
N VAL A 50 6.83 2.36 6.03
CA VAL A 50 6.41 2.37 7.44
C VAL A 50 4.89 2.31 7.45
N GLN A 51 4.28 1.46 8.27
CA GLN A 51 2.82 1.28 8.22
C GLN A 51 2.21 0.95 9.58
N SER A 52 1.06 1.54 9.90
CA SER A 52 0.17 1.01 10.93
C SER A 52 -1.03 0.40 10.21
N VAL A 53 -1.07 -0.94 10.19
CA VAL A 53 -2.19 -1.69 9.60
C VAL A 53 -3.48 -1.35 10.36
N SER A 54 -3.42 -1.24 11.69
CA SER A 54 -4.60 -0.98 12.53
C SER A 54 -5.19 0.40 12.31
N ALA A 55 -4.35 1.42 12.14
CA ALA A 55 -4.78 2.79 11.87
C ALA A 55 -5.15 3.02 10.40
N GLY A 56 -4.75 2.11 9.49
CA GLY A 56 -4.92 2.29 8.06
C GLY A 56 -4.09 3.44 7.50
N VAL A 57 -2.83 3.53 7.92
CA VAL A 57 -1.90 4.56 7.43
C VAL A 57 -0.59 3.91 7.02
N GLU A 58 -0.15 4.21 5.81
CA GLU A 58 1.13 3.80 5.25
C GLU A 58 1.93 5.01 4.76
N LEU A 59 3.24 4.99 5.02
CA LEU A 59 4.19 5.99 4.60
C LEU A 59 5.25 5.34 3.73
N LEU A 60 5.50 5.92 2.58
CA LEU A 60 6.53 5.49 1.64
C LEU A 60 7.57 6.59 1.45
N ALA A 61 8.82 6.18 1.27
CA ALA A 61 9.87 7.04 0.75
C ALA A 61 10.69 6.29 -0.30
N PRO A 62 11.16 6.93 -1.38
CA PRO A 62 12.02 6.26 -2.33
C PRO A 62 13.42 6.03 -1.74
N THR A 63 14.08 4.94 -2.12
CA THR A 63 15.47 4.66 -1.71
C THR A 63 16.50 5.39 -2.56
N GLY A 64 16.09 5.94 -3.72
CA GLY A 64 16.92 6.75 -4.62
C GLY A 64 16.09 7.64 -5.54
N ASP A 65 16.74 8.22 -6.55
CA ASP A 65 16.14 9.27 -7.41
C ASP A 65 15.35 8.73 -8.62
N HIS A 66 15.12 7.42 -8.69
CA HIS A 66 14.48 6.76 -9.82
C HIS A 66 13.36 5.83 -9.36
N GLY A 67 12.37 5.61 -10.23
CA GLY A 67 11.22 4.75 -9.95
C GLY A 67 9.95 5.54 -9.66
N PHE A 68 8.81 4.85 -9.65
CA PHE A 68 7.49 5.49 -9.69
C PHE A 68 7.22 6.42 -8.49
N ILE A 69 7.68 6.06 -7.28
CA ILE A 69 7.54 6.93 -6.10
C ILE A 69 8.43 8.17 -6.21
N ALA A 70 9.69 8.01 -6.66
CA ALA A 70 10.60 9.13 -6.84
C ALA A 70 10.07 10.11 -7.90
N ASP A 71 9.48 9.58 -8.98
CA ASP A 71 8.90 10.40 -10.04
C ASP A 71 7.62 11.10 -9.58
N HIS A 72 6.74 10.43 -8.83
CA HIS A 72 5.57 11.06 -8.23
C HIS A 72 5.96 12.20 -7.28
N LEU A 73 6.98 12.00 -6.41
CA LEU A 73 7.47 13.05 -5.50
C LEU A 73 8.00 14.27 -6.25
N LYS A 74 8.63 14.10 -7.42
CA LYS A 74 9.11 15.23 -8.24
C LYS A 74 7.94 15.99 -8.86
N GLU A 75 6.90 15.29 -9.29
CA GLU A 75 5.76 15.90 -9.99
C GLU A 75 4.79 16.58 -9.03
N HIS A 76 4.52 15.96 -7.87
CA HIS A 76 3.42 16.37 -6.99
C HIS A 76 3.89 16.85 -5.60
N GLY A 77 5.15 16.57 -5.22
CA GLY A 77 5.65 16.82 -3.87
C GLY A 77 5.25 15.72 -2.88
N GLU A 78 5.49 15.98 -1.60
CA GLU A 78 5.15 15.07 -0.50
C GLU A 78 3.66 15.17 -0.14
N GLY A 79 3.10 14.08 0.39
CA GLY A 79 1.72 14.03 0.86
C GLY A 79 0.96 12.82 0.35
N PHE A 80 -0.34 12.99 0.11
CA PHE A 80 -1.24 11.90 -0.27
C PHE A 80 -0.81 11.28 -1.60
N PHE A 81 -0.69 9.95 -1.62
CA PHE A 81 -0.34 9.19 -2.81
C PHE A 81 -1.51 8.34 -3.30
N ALA A 82 -2.08 7.50 -2.43
CA ALA A 82 -3.09 6.52 -2.83
C ALA A 82 -4.11 6.21 -1.73
N LEU A 83 -5.26 5.71 -2.17
CA LEU A 83 -6.31 5.17 -1.31
C LEU A 83 -6.57 3.72 -1.69
N ILE A 84 -6.55 2.83 -0.69
CA ILE A 84 -6.85 1.42 -0.86
C ILE A 84 -8.28 1.18 -0.39
N TYR A 85 -9.11 0.63 -1.27
CA TYR A 85 -10.47 0.22 -0.95
C TYR A 85 -10.51 -1.29 -0.68
N GLY A 86 -10.93 -1.65 0.52
CA GLY A 86 -10.95 -3.02 1.00
C GLY A 86 -12.04 -3.85 0.32
N VAL A 87 -11.68 -5.02 -0.20
CA VAL A 87 -12.57 -5.94 -0.90
C VAL A 87 -12.50 -7.35 -0.33
N GLU A 88 -13.57 -8.12 -0.51
CA GLU A 88 -13.64 -9.49 0.01
C GLU A 88 -12.79 -10.47 -0.82
N ASN A 89 -12.77 -10.29 -2.14
CA ASN A 89 -12.01 -11.14 -3.06
C ASN A 89 -11.49 -10.28 -4.20
N LEU A 90 -10.17 -10.16 -4.30
CA LEU A 90 -9.51 -9.24 -5.20
C LEU A 90 -9.81 -9.56 -6.67
N ASP A 91 -9.71 -10.82 -7.07
CA ASP A 91 -9.95 -11.26 -8.44
C ASP A 91 -11.37 -10.94 -8.92
N LYS A 92 -12.36 -11.20 -8.07
CA LYS A 92 -13.76 -10.86 -8.33
C LYS A 92 -13.92 -9.35 -8.46
N ALA A 93 -13.36 -8.57 -7.53
CA ALA A 93 -13.46 -7.12 -7.54
C ALA A 93 -12.81 -6.50 -8.79
N VAL A 94 -11.65 -7.00 -9.22
CA VAL A 94 -10.99 -6.58 -10.46
C VAL A 94 -11.88 -6.89 -11.67
N ARG A 95 -12.44 -8.10 -11.79
CA ARG A 95 -13.34 -8.45 -12.90
C ARG A 95 -14.57 -7.54 -12.95
N GLU A 96 -15.20 -7.29 -11.80
CA GLU A 96 -16.38 -6.42 -11.72
C GLU A 96 -16.06 -4.96 -12.03
N THR A 97 -14.91 -4.47 -11.59
CA THR A 97 -14.44 -3.10 -11.86
C THR A 97 -14.15 -2.91 -13.35
N ARG A 98 -13.51 -3.90 -13.99
CA ARG A 98 -13.30 -3.93 -15.44
C ARG A 98 -14.60 -3.98 -16.23
N ALA A 99 -15.58 -4.78 -15.77
CA ALA A 99 -16.90 -4.83 -16.40
C ALA A 99 -17.65 -3.47 -16.34
N ARG A 100 -17.25 -2.57 -15.43
CA ARG A 100 -17.74 -1.19 -15.33
C ARG A 100 -16.91 -0.17 -16.12
N GLY A 101 -15.91 -0.63 -16.88
CA GLY A 101 -15.07 0.22 -17.74
C GLY A 101 -13.87 0.87 -17.02
N ILE A 102 -13.52 0.40 -15.82
CA ILE A 102 -12.35 0.87 -15.08
C ILE A 102 -11.28 -0.22 -15.16
N GLU A 103 -10.16 0.08 -15.82
CA GLU A 103 -9.08 -0.89 -16.01
C GLU A 103 -8.10 -0.87 -14.83
N PRO A 104 -7.53 -2.03 -14.45
CA PRO A 104 -6.38 -2.08 -13.57
C PRO A 104 -5.11 -1.57 -14.29
N VAL A 105 -4.09 -1.23 -13.52
CA VAL A 105 -2.72 -1.19 -14.04
C VAL A 105 -2.31 -2.62 -14.40
N LEU A 106 -1.63 -2.78 -15.52
CA LEU A 106 -1.20 -4.08 -16.04
C LEU A 106 0.30 -4.27 -15.85
N ASP A 107 0.72 -5.51 -15.62
CA ASP A 107 2.11 -5.95 -15.66
C ASP A 107 2.56 -6.19 -17.11
N GLY A 108 3.84 -6.50 -17.32
CA GLY A 108 4.46 -6.64 -18.64
C GLY A 108 3.88 -7.79 -19.49
N ASP A 109 3.19 -8.75 -18.89
CA ASP A 109 2.50 -9.84 -19.57
C ASP A 109 1.02 -9.51 -19.91
N GLY A 110 0.55 -8.31 -19.55
CA GLY A 110 -0.82 -7.84 -19.78
C GLY A 110 -1.83 -8.32 -18.74
N SER A 111 -1.39 -9.04 -17.71
CA SER A 111 -2.23 -9.35 -16.54
C SER A 111 -2.31 -8.16 -15.58
N PRO A 112 -3.33 -8.06 -14.71
CA PRO A 112 -3.37 -7.03 -13.67
C PRO A 112 -2.11 -7.09 -12.78
N LEU A 113 -1.51 -5.94 -12.51
CA LEU A 113 -0.39 -5.83 -11.57
C LEU A 113 -0.89 -6.16 -10.16
N VAL A 114 -0.42 -7.27 -9.59
CA VAL A 114 -0.72 -7.66 -8.22
C VAL A 114 0.47 -7.38 -7.32
N ILE A 115 0.26 -6.54 -6.30
CA ILE A 115 1.18 -6.31 -5.20
C ILE A 115 0.77 -7.27 -4.09
N ASP A 116 1.56 -8.31 -3.85
CA ASP A 116 1.32 -9.27 -2.76
C ASP A 116 2.38 -9.08 -1.68
N SER A 117 2.01 -8.42 -0.59
CA SER A 117 2.93 -8.10 0.51
C SER A 117 3.15 -9.30 1.45
N MET A 118 2.50 -10.43 1.19
CA MET A 118 2.73 -11.68 1.94
C MET A 118 3.82 -12.55 1.30
N VAL A 119 4.35 -12.15 0.15
CA VAL A 119 5.45 -12.82 -0.55
C VAL A 119 6.41 -11.80 -1.15
N GLY A 120 7.68 -12.16 -1.30
CA GLY A 120 8.64 -11.30 -2.02
C GLY A 120 9.27 -10.18 -1.19
N GLY A 121 9.33 -10.33 0.14
CA GLY A 121 10.32 -9.64 0.98
C GLY A 121 11.76 -10.00 0.57
N ALA A 122 12.76 -9.40 1.23
CA ALA A 122 14.19 -9.54 0.84
C ALA A 122 14.69 -11.00 0.74
N ASP A 123 14.06 -11.94 1.43
CA ASP A 123 14.34 -13.38 1.43
C ASP A 123 13.25 -14.24 0.75
N GLY A 124 12.30 -13.59 0.06
CA GLY A 124 11.10 -14.23 -0.49
C GLY A 124 9.96 -14.37 0.52
N GLY A 125 10.14 -13.93 1.77
CA GLY A 125 9.15 -13.94 2.84
C GLY A 125 8.19 -12.75 2.84
N LEU A 126 7.69 -12.40 4.03
CA LEU A 126 6.73 -11.31 4.25
C LEU A 126 7.36 -9.93 4.01
N ALA A 127 6.55 -8.97 3.58
CA ALA A 127 6.88 -7.55 3.56
C ALA A 127 7.40 -7.06 4.93
N HIS A 128 6.68 -7.39 6.00
CA HIS A 128 7.08 -7.08 7.38
C HIS A 128 7.12 -8.37 8.21
N PRO A 129 8.27 -8.75 8.80
CA PRO A 129 8.36 -9.93 9.67
C PRO A 129 7.40 -9.88 10.86
N THR A 130 7.06 -8.68 11.33
CA THR A 130 6.12 -8.45 12.45
C THR A 130 4.68 -8.84 12.11
N TRP A 131 4.36 -9.07 10.83
CA TRP A 131 3.06 -9.54 10.36
C TRP A 131 2.89 -11.04 10.48
N ALA A 132 3.97 -11.79 10.76
CA ALA A 132 3.90 -13.22 11.00
C ALA A 132 2.87 -13.53 12.11
N GLY A 133 1.86 -14.33 11.76
CA GLY A 133 0.77 -14.68 12.67
C GLY A 133 -0.22 -13.54 12.98
N LYS A 134 -0.14 -12.41 12.26
CA LYS A 134 -1.07 -11.26 12.38
C LYS A 134 -1.80 -10.94 11.09
N VAL A 135 -1.17 -11.15 9.93
CA VAL A 135 -1.76 -10.94 8.60
C VAL A 135 -1.68 -12.25 7.82
N THR A 136 -2.74 -12.63 7.12
CA THR A 136 -2.82 -13.84 6.29
C THR A 136 -2.89 -13.53 4.81
N VAL A 137 -3.49 -12.40 4.45
CA VAL A 137 -3.58 -11.91 3.07
C VAL A 137 -3.31 -10.42 3.07
N TYR A 138 -2.50 -9.98 2.12
CA TYR A 138 -2.26 -8.58 1.83
C TYR A 138 -1.97 -8.46 0.34
N LYS A 139 -3.03 -8.31 -0.46
CA LYS A 139 -2.93 -8.23 -1.91
C LYS A 139 -3.62 -6.99 -2.42
N GLU A 140 -2.99 -6.31 -3.37
CA GLU A 140 -3.52 -5.09 -3.94
C GLU A 140 -3.36 -5.04 -5.45
N VAL A 141 -4.32 -4.40 -6.11
CA VAL A 141 -4.26 -4.08 -7.54
C VAL A 141 -4.54 -2.59 -7.73
N PRO A 142 -3.57 -1.81 -8.26
CA PRO A 142 -3.82 -0.44 -8.66
C PRO A 142 -4.80 -0.38 -9.84
N LEU A 143 -5.66 0.63 -9.83
CA LEU A 143 -6.52 0.98 -10.94
C LEU A 143 -5.88 2.09 -11.77
N GLN A 144 -6.25 2.17 -13.06
CA GLN A 144 -6.09 3.41 -13.81
C GLN A 144 -6.79 4.55 -13.05
N PRO A 145 -6.29 5.80 -13.09
CA PRO A 145 -6.81 6.88 -12.26
C PRO A 145 -8.34 7.02 -12.34
N VAL A 146 -8.99 7.00 -11.18
CA VAL A 146 -10.45 7.17 -11.07
C VAL A 146 -10.72 8.47 -10.33
N ALA A 147 -11.50 9.36 -10.95
CA ALA A 147 -11.78 10.69 -10.38
C ALA A 147 -10.50 11.50 -10.04
N GLY A 148 -9.40 11.27 -10.75
CA GLY A 148 -8.10 11.91 -10.50
C GLY A 148 -7.35 11.35 -9.28
N LEU A 149 -7.82 10.24 -8.69
CA LEU A 149 -7.19 9.58 -7.55
C LEU A 149 -6.47 8.30 -8.00
N ASN A 150 -5.34 8.03 -7.34
CA ASN A 150 -4.73 6.71 -7.37
C ASN A 150 -5.52 5.80 -6.43
N LEU A 151 -6.36 4.95 -7.01
CA LEU A 151 -7.18 3.99 -6.28
C LEU A 151 -6.65 2.58 -6.44
N TYR A 152 -6.71 1.83 -5.36
CA TYR A 152 -6.30 0.44 -5.29
C TYR A 152 -7.46 -0.38 -4.75
N LEU A 153 -7.60 -1.61 -5.23
CA LEU A 153 -8.44 -2.62 -4.59
C LEU A 153 -7.53 -3.47 -3.69
N GLY A 154 -7.89 -3.65 -2.42
CA GLY A 154 -7.09 -4.39 -1.46
C GLY A 154 -7.86 -5.55 -0.82
N GLU A 155 -7.33 -6.77 -0.91
CA GLU A 155 -7.78 -7.90 -0.10
C GLU A 155 -6.81 -8.09 1.06
N ILE A 156 -7.25 -7.68 2.26
CA ILE A 156 -6.41 -7.64 3.46
C ILE A 156 -7.11 -8.40 4.59
N GLU A 157 -6.43 -9.39 5.14
CA GLU A 157 -6.96 -10.29 6.17
C GLU A 157 -5.97 -10.41 7.33
N ALA A 158 -6.47 -10.19 8.56
CA ALA A 158 -5.70 -10.39 9.78
C ALA A 158 -6.08 -11.71 10.47
N VAL A 159 -5.12 -12.31 11.19
CA VAL A 159 -5.32 -13.53 11.98
C VAL A 159 -6.29 -13.25 13.14
N GLY A 160 -7.31 -14.11 13.30
CA GLY A 160 -8.24 -14.07 14.44
C GLY A 160 -9.62 -13.48 14.16
N ASN A 161 -10.15 -13.68 12.95
CA ASN A 161 -11.57 -13.45 12.65
C ASN A 161 -12.30 -14.78 12.44
#